data_AF-A0AAU6IT57-F1
#
_entry.id   AF-A0AAU6IT57-F1
#
_cell.length_a   1.000
_cell.length_b   1.000
_cell.length_c   1.000
_cell.angle_alpha   90.00
_cell.angle_beta   90.00
_cell.angle_gamma   90.00
#
_symmetry.space_group_name_H-M   'P 1'
#
loop_
_entity.id
_entity.type
_entity.pdbx_description
1 polymer ?
#
loop_
_entity_poly.entity_id
_entity_poly.type
_entity_poly.pdbx_seq_one_letter_code
_entity_poly.pdbx_strand_id
1 'polypeptide(L)'
;MPLLPEESQIHESAQGPRATSAPSGRNAPTPRPVPGPRPAAPPRPGRPGPARPMPPAQRTSRESVSAAKPGPSAPAAPAAVPAAPAPADATEQPQIQLIPASVEGALDAAEEAVDLLLDSGRAPGEVLVITTGDPHPWATHELSFGDTAYWAQHDAGDDVFYADAGAAERASKRPVVVVALNGGADEAAATALPLALGRAGALLIVCGDPQRINSLLGAGV
;
A
#
# COMPACT_ATOMS: atom_id res chain seq x y z
N MET A 1 68.37 -24.49 -28.30
CA MET A 1 67.77 -23.25 -28.84
C MET A 1 66.27 -23.34 -28.58
N PRO A 2 65.59 -22.39 -27.91
CA PRO A 2 65.99 -21.34 -26.91
C PRO A 2 65.39 -21.67 -25.50
N LEU A 3 65.89 -21.26 -24.32
CA LEU A 3 66.29 -19.98 -23.71
C LEU A 3 65.16 -18.96 -23.50
N LEU A 4 64.52 -19.02 -22.32
CA LEU A 4 63.92 -17.88 -21.61
C LEU A 4 64.01 -18.11 -20.08
N PRO A 5 64.88 -17.37 -19.37
CA PRO A 5 64.63 -16.99 -17.99
C PRO A 5 64.35 -15.49 -17.94
N GLU A 6 63.10 -15.13 -17.73
CA GLU A 6 62.67 -13.78 -17.38
C GLU A 6 62.43 -13.74 -15.86
N GLU A 7 63.00 -12.71 -15.22
CA GLU A 7 62.66 -12.11 -13.93
C GLU A 7 63.91 -11.93 -13.06
N SER A 8 64.60 -10.82 -13.34
CA SER A 8 65.44 -10.12 -12.38
C SER A 8 65.51 -8.67 -12.82
N GLN A 9 64.83 -7.78 -12.10
CA GLN A 9 65.48 -6.63 -11.45
C GLN A 9 64.43 -5.78 -10.74
N ILE A 10 64.33 -6.03 -9.44
CA ILE A 10 63.76 -5.14 -8.44
C ILE A 10 64.64 -3.89 -8.46
N HIS A 11 64.13 -2.78 -8.99
CA HIS A 11 64.78 -1.48 -8.82
C HIS A 11 64.30 -0.86 -7.52
N GLU A 12 65.09 -1.10 -6.48
CA GLU A 12 65.20 -0.24 -5.31
C GLU A 12 65.77 1.11 -5.75
N SER A 13 65.00 2.18 -5.55
CA SER A 13 65.50 3.55 -5.64
C SER A 13 64.73 4.45 -4.68
N ALA A 14 65.36 4.63 -3.52
CA ALA A 14 65.66 5.92 -2.90
C ALA A 14 64.51 6.91 -2.67
N GLN A 15 64.00 6.85 -1.45
CA GLN A 15 63.83 7.97 -0.51
C GLN A 15 64.35 9.36 -0.95
N GLY A 16 63.46 10.37 -0.97
CA GLY A 16 63.79 11.80 -1.00
C GLY A 16 62.54 12.70 -0.90
N PRO A 17 62.62 13.94 -0.36
CA PRO A 17 61.81 14.29 0.82
C PRO A 17 60.77 15.42 0.64
N ARG A 18 59.84 15.43 1.60
CA ARG A 18 59.11 16.58 2.21
C ARG A 18 58.21 17.45 1.32
N ALA A 19 56.90 17.41 1.64
CA ALA A 19 56.13 18.62 1.89
C ALA A 19 55.04 18.33 2.93
N THR A 20 55.24 18.93 4.11
CA THR A 20 54.24 19.07 5.17
C THR A 20 53.17 20.07 4.75
N SER A 21 51.90 19.65 4.77
CA SER A 21 50.76 20.56 4.91
C SER A 21 49.90 20.08 6.07
N ALA A 22 49.63 21.03 6.96
CA ALA A 22 49.02 20.88 8.28
C ALA A 22 47.57 20.33 8.24
N PRO A 23 47.11 19.71 9.34
CA PRO A 23 45.73 19.29 9.51
C PRO A 23 44.88 20.50 9.89
N SER A 24 43.98 20.93 9.01
CA SER A 24 43.02 21.99 9.32
C SER A 24 41.61 21.49 9.10
N GLY A 25 40.81 21.53 10.17
CA GLY A 25 39.36 21.52 10.08
C GLY A 25 38.68 20.15 10.19
N ARG A 26 38.71 19.57 11.40
CA ARG A 26 37.63 18.69 11.86
C ARG A 26 36.36 19.54 11.93
N ASN A 27 35.60 19.61 10.84
CA ASN A 27 34.26 20.20 10.84
C ASN A 27 33.32 19.19 11.50
N ALA A 28 33.24 19.24 12.83
CA ALA A 28 32.10 18.71 13.53
C ALA A 28 30.86 19.55 13.12
N PRO A 29 29.76 18.94 12.67
CA PRO A 29 28.53 19.68 12.43
C PRO A 29 28.01 20.22 13.75
N THR A 30 27.98 21.54 13.90
CA THR A 30 27.29 22.21 15.00
C THR A 30 25.82 21.78 14.96
N PRO A 31 25.23 21.25 16.04
CA PRO A 31 23.81 20.92 16.07
C PRO A 31 23.01 22.20 15.82
N ARG A 32 22.16 22.18 14.79
CA ARG A 32 21.20 23.27 14.55
C ARG A 32 20.24 23.34 15.74
N PRO A 33 19.87 24.54 16.22
CA PRO A 33 18.79 24.68 17.19
C PRO A 33 17.52 24.07 16.61
N VAL A 34 16.99 23.04 17.27
CA VAL A 34 15.64 22.53 16.98
C VAL A 34 14.64 23.64 17.36
N PRO A 35 13.72 24.03 16.46
CA PRO A 35 12.59 24.85 16.84
C PRO A 35 11.80 24.11 17.93
N GLY A 36 11.76 24.69 19.12
CA GLY A 36 10.97 24.14 20.23
C GLY A 36 9.48 24.04 19.88
N PRO A 37 8.70 23.25 20.66
CA PRO A 37 7.27 23.08 20.43
C PRO A 37 6.58 24.45 20.46
N ARG A 38 5.84 24.77 19.41
CA ARG A 38 5.00 25.98 19.39
C ARG A 38 3.93 25.86 20.49
N PRO A 39 3.73 26.90 21.32
CA PRO A 39 2.61 26.95 22.26
C PRO A 39 1.27 26.83 21.52
N ALA A 40 0.38 26.01 22.05
CA ALA A 40 -0.98 25.85 21.54
C ALA A 40 -1.73 27.19 21.52
N ALA A 41 -2.45 27.46 20.44
CA ALA A 41 -3.30 28.62 20.31
C ALA A 41 -4.44 28.58 21.35
N PRO A 42 -4.81 29.72 21.96
CA PRO A 42 -5.89 29.78 22.93
C PRO A 42 -7.25 29.49 22.25
N PRO A 43 -8.19 28.84 22.97
CA PRO A 43 -9.52 28.55 22.43
C PRO A 43 -10.27 29.85 22.13
N ARG A 44 -10.89 29.92 20.94
CA ARG A 44 -11.78 31.03 20.58
C ARG A 44 -12.96 31.08 21.55
N PRO A 45 -13.31 32.25 22.10
CA PRO A 45 -14.49 32.41 22.95
C PRO A 45 -15.76 32.00 22.20
N GLY A 46 -16.50 31.05 22.80
CA GLY A 46 -17.80 30.60 22.33
C GLY A 46 -18.80 31.74 22.30
N ARG A 47 -19.58 31.82 21.22
CA ARG A 47 -20.68 32.77 21.11
C ARG A 47 -21.94 32.12 21.69
N PRO A 48 -22.63 32.77 22.66
CA PRO A 48 -23.81 32.22 23.32
C PRO A 48 -24.99 32.04 22.37
N GLY A 49 -25.61 30.86 22.42
CA GLY A 49 -26.90 30.61 21.77
C GLY A 49 -28.07 31.22 22.57
N PRO A 50 -29.18 31.57 21.92
CA PRO A 50 -30.44 31.84 22.60
C PRO A 50 -31.29 30.58 22.77
N ALA A 51 -32.15 30.67 23.79
CA ALA A 51 -32.79 29.58 24.51
C ALA A 51 -33.95 28.88 23.79
N ARG A 52 -34.14 27.62 24.21
CA ARG A 52 -35.24 26.71 23.94
C ARG A 52 -36.58 27.24 24.48
N PRO A 53 -37.68 27.09 23.72
CA PRO A 53 -39.00 26.89 24.31
C PRO A 53 -39.46 25.43 24.17
N MET A 54 -40.11 24.93 25.22
CA MET A 54 -40.76 23.62 25.34
C MET A 54 -42.17 23.60 24.68
N PRO A 55 -42.85 22.44 24.59
CA PRO A 55 -43.76 22.07 23.49
C PRO A 55 -45.24 22.34 23.79
N PRO A 56 -46.13 22.16 22.80
CA PRO A 56 -47.49 21.76 23.05
C PRO A 56 -47.80 20.30 22.63
N ALA A 57 -48.79 19.76 23.34
CA ALA A 57 -49.23 18.38 23.37
C ALA A 57 -50.09 17.95 22.16
N GLN A 58 -50.28 16.63 22.13
CA GLN A 58 -51.07 15.81 21.20
C GLN A 58 -52.47 16.36 20.86
N ARG A 59 -52.87 16.22 19.59
CA ARG A 59 -54.27 15.91 19.21
C ARG A 59 -54.34 14.95 18.02
N THR A 60 -54.91 13.80 18.33
CA THR A 60 -55.75 12.85 17.59
C THR A 60 -56.31 13.23 16.19
N SER A 61 -56.23 12.23 15.31
CA SER A 61 -57.30 11.66 14.46
C SER A 61 -57.82 12.38 13.21
N ARG A 62 -57.82 11.57 12.13
CA ARG A 62 -58.91 11.28 11.17
C ARG A 62 -58.75 11.84 9.73
N GLU A 63 -58.41 10.89 8.83
CA GLU A 63 -59.16 10.51 7.61
C GLU A 63 -59.52 11.60 6.57
N SER A 64 -58.95 11.43 5.37
CA SER A 64 -59.48 11.71 4.01
C SER A 64 -59.88 13.18 3.67
N VAL A 65 -59.62 13.77 2.49
CA VAL A 65 -59.95 13.35 1.12
C VAL A 65 -59.18 14.22 0.08
N SER A 66 -58.80 13.59 -1.04
CA SER A 66 -58.72 14.08 -2.44
C SER A 66 -57.94 15.33 -2.92
N ALA A 67 -57.15 15.04 -3.97
CA ALA A 67 -56.97 15.76 -5.24
C ALA A 67 -56.02 16.97 -5.35
N ALA A 68 -54.84 16.75 -5.96
CA ALA A 68 -54.42 17.33 -7.26
C ALA A 68 -52.89 17.18 -7.48
N LYS A 69 -52.50 16.72 -8.67
CA LYS A 69 -51.15 16.74 -9.28
C LYS A 69 -51.01 18.09 -10.05
N PRO A 70 -49.83 18.73 -10.33
CA PRO A 70 -48.57 18.09 -10.75
C PRO A 70 -47.20 18.73 -10.38
N GLY A 71 -46.27 17.85 -9.94
CA GLY A 71 -44.81 17.80 -10.25
C GLY A 71 -43.88 18.97 -9.84
N PRO A 72 -42.55 18.84 -10.04
CA PRO A 72 -41.66 17.67 -9.95
C PRO A 72 -40.51 17.91 -8.95
N SER A 73 -39.95 16.87 -8.32
CA SER A 73 -38.54 16.78 -7.91
C SER A 73 -38.30 15.49 -7.14
N ALA A 74 -37.61 14.55 -7.77
CA ALA A 74 -36.97 13.43 -7.11
C ALA A 74 -35.56 13.87 -6.67
N PRO A 75 -35.13 13.47 -5.47
CA PRO A 75 -33.75 13.05 -5.28
C PRO A 75 -33.69 11.55 -5.03
N ALA A 76 -32.88 10.88 -5.84
CA ALA A 76 -32.54 9.48 -5.73
C ALA A 76 -31.87 9.17 -4.37
N ALA A 77 -32.13 7.96 -3.89
CA ALA A 77 -31.64 7.41 -2.63
C ALA A 77 -30.09 7.32 -2.56
N PRO A 78 -29.48 7.46 -1.37
CA PRO A 78 -28.08 7.11 -1.19
C PRO A 78 -27.90 5.58 -1.27
N ALA A 79 -26.88 5.18 -2.01
CA ALA A 79 -26.41 3.80 -2.12
C ALA A 79 -26.06 3.24 -0.74
N ALA A 80 -26.65 2.10 -0.41
CA ALA A 80 -26.32 1.33 0.77
C ALA A 80 -24.94 0.66 0.55
N VAL A 81 -23.97 1.05 1.37
CA VAL A 81 -22.74 0.29 1.60
C VAL A 81 -23.13 -1.04 2.26
N PRO A 82 -22.79 -2.21 1.68
CA PRO A 82 -23.03 -3.48 2.37
C PRO A 82 -22.03 -3.63 3.52
N ALA A 83 -22.57 -3.86 4.72
CA ALA A 83 -21.81 -4.18 5.92
C ALA A 83 -21.05 -5.51 5.76
N ALA A 84 -19.85 -5.57 6.32
CA ALA A 84 -18.98 -6.75 6.30
C ALA A 84 -19.65 -7.98 6.97
N PRO A 85 -19.57 -9.18 6.36
CA PRO A 85 -20.00 -10.40 7.02
C PRO A 85 -18.95 -10.90 8.04
N ALA A 86 -19.43 -11.38 9.18
CA ALA A 86 -18.66 -12.07 10.22
C ALA A 86 -18.35 -13.53 9.81
N PRO A 87 -17.38 -14.22 10.46
CA PRO A 87 -16.64 -15.31 9.84
C PRO A 87 -17.43 -16.63 9.86
N ALA A 88 -17.41 -17.35 8.73
CA ALA A 88 -17.86 -18.74 8.65
C ALA A 88 -16.64 -19.64 8.37
N ASP A 89 -16.36 -20.52 9.32
CA ASP A 89 -15.32 -21.54 9.21
C ASP A 89 -15.84 -22.70 8.34
N ALA A 90 -15.44 -22.76 7.06
CA ALA A 90 -15.52 -23.95 6.19
C ALA A 90 -14.87 -23.70 4.83
N THR A 91 -13.55 -23.95 4.69
CA THR A 91 -12.81 -23.91 3.38
C THR A 91 -13.28 -22.79 2.44
N GLU A 92 -13.44 -21.58 2.96
CA GLU A 92 -13.96 -20.47 2.16
C GLU A 92 -12.86 -20.05 1.19
N GLN A 93 -13.13 -20.22 -0.11
CA GLN A 93 -12.29 -19.59 -1.12
C GLN A 93 -12.34 -18.08 -0.89
N PRO A 94 -11.19 -17.38 -0.92
CA PRO A 94 -11.17 -15.95 -0.70
C PRO A 94 -12.08 -15.25 -1.72
N GLN A 95 -12.82 -14.25 -1.25
CA GLN A 95 -13.61 -13.40 -2.13
C GLN A 95 -12.69 -12.69 -3.12
N ILE A 96 -13.04 -12.68 -4.40
CA ILE A 96 -12.27 -11.95 -5.42
C ILE A 96 -13.00 -10.66 -5.76
N GLN A 97 -12.29 -9.53 -5.69
CA GLN A 97 -12.73 -8.22 -6.13
C GLN A 97 -11.82 -7.73 -7.26
N LEU A 98 -12.42 -7.15 -8.29
CA LEU A 98 -11.68 -6.55 -9.41
C LEU A 98 -11.81 -5.03 -9.36
N ILE A 99 -10.69 -4.33 -9.50
CA ILE A 99 -10.62 -2.88 -9.64
C ILE A 99 -10.07 -2.59 -11.04
N PRO A 100 -10.92 -2.14 -12.00
CA PRO A 100 -10.47 -1.81 -13.34
C PRO A 100 -9.46 -0.66 -13.30
N ALA A 101 -8.28 -0.88 -13.87
CA ALA A 101 -7.23 0.12 -14.02
C ALA A 101 -6.44 -0.14 -15.31
N SER A 102 -5.80 0.88 -15.89
CA SER A 102 -4.80 0.64 -16.94
C SER A 102 -3.57 -0.04 -16.34
N VAL A 103 -2.66 -0.53 -17.19
CA VAL A 103 -1.39 -1.10 -16.73
C VAL A 103 -0.60 -0.08 -15.91
N GLU A 104 -0.54 1.17 -16.37
CA GLU A 104 0.19 2.26 -15.71
C GLU A 104 -0.49 2.68 -14.40
N GLY A 105 -1.82 2.64 -14.33
CA GLY A 105 -2.59 3.03 -13.14
C GLY A 105 -2.90 1.88 -12.18
N ALA A 106 -2.46 0.65 -12.46
CA ALA A 106 -2.75 -0.50 -11.62
C ALA A 106 -2.10 -0.41 -10.24
N LEU A 107 -0.92 0.23 -10.16
CA LEU A 107 -0.23 0.44 -8.89
C LEU A 107 -0.96 1.48 -8.04
N ASP A 108 -1.29 2.64 -8.60
CA ASP A 108 -2.08 3.67 -7.90
C ASP A 108 -3.42 3.11 -7.41
N ALA A 109 -4.12 2.33 -8.25
CA ALA A 109 -5.38 1.69 -7.85
C ALA A 109 -5.20 0.67 -6.70
N ALA A 110 -4.06 -0.01 -6.63
CA ALA A 110 -3.75 -0.89 -5.51
C ALA A 110 -3.44 -0.10 -4.22
N GLU A 111 -2.71 1.01 -4.32
CA GLU A 111 -2.44 1.90 -3.17
C GLU A 111 -3.73 2.50 -2.61
N GLU A 112 -4.63 3.01 -3.46
CA GLU A 112 -5.95 3.49 -3.04
C GLU A 112 -6.79 2.38 -2.37
N ALA A 113 -6.71 1.14 -2.88
CA ALA A 113 -7.38 0.01 -2.26
C ALA A 113 -6.81 -0.32 -0.88
N VAL A 114 -5.49 -0.23 -0.70
CA VAL A 114 -4.83 -0.38 0.60
C VAL A 114 -5.30 0.71 1.56
N ASP A 115 -5.30 1.98 1.14
CA ASP A 115 -5.74 3.10 1.97
C ASP A 115 -7.18 2.91 2.45
N LEU A 116 -8.10 2.50 1.55
CA LEU A 116 -9.48 2.20 1.91
C LEU A 116 -9.61 1.04 2.91
N LEU A 117 -8.77 -0.01 2.77
CA LEU A 117 -8.75 -1.12 3.73
C LEU A 117 -8.31 -0.63 5.12
N LEU A 118 -7.25 0.17 5.19
CA LEU A 118 -6.74 0.73 6.44
C LEU A 118 -7.75 1.69 7.09
N ASP A 119 -8.36 2.58 6.30
CA ASP A 119 -9.41 3.50 6.76
C ASP A 119 -10.65 2.77 7.29
N SER A 120 -10.95 1.58 6.74
CA SER A 120 -12.02 0.71 7.23
C SER A 120 -11.69 -0.03 8.53
N GLY A 121 -10.47 0.13 9.04
CA GLY A 121 -9.99 -0.46 10.30
C GLY A 121 -9.26 -1.79 10.13
N ARG A 122 -8.86 -2.18 8.91
CA ARG A 122 -8.01 -3.35 8.71
C ARG A 122 -6.61 -3.10 9.26
N ALA A 123 -6.06 -4.07 9.96
CA ALA A 123 -4.69 -3.95 10.45
C ALA A 123 -3.68 -4.01 9.28
N PRO A 124 -2.66 -3.14 9.24
CA PRO A 124 -1.64 -3.13 8.18
C PRO A 124 -0.99 -4.49 7.94
N GLY A 125 -0.64 -5.19 9.04
CA GLY A 125 -0.11 -6.55 9.04
C GLY A 125 -0.97 -7.61 8.37
N GLU A 126 -2.24 -7.33 8.10
CA GLU A 126 -3.16 -8.23 7.40
C GLU A 126 -3.19 -8.04 5.88
N VAL A 127 -2.44 -7.06 5.35
CA VAL A 127 -2.46 -6.69 3.93
C VAL A 127 -1.13 -7.05 3.28
N LEU A 128 -1.19 -7.80 2.17
CA LEU A 128 -0.07 -8.07 1.29
C LEU A 128 -0.36 -7.44 -0.07
N VAL A 129 0.60 -6.69 -0.63
CA VAL A 129 0.52 -6.15 -1.98
C VAL A 129 1.50 -6.90 -2.88
N ILE A 130 1.05 -7.38 -4.04
CA ILE A 130 1.88 -8.05 -5.03
C ILE A 130 1.84 -7.24 -6.33
N THR A 131 3.01 -6.92 -6.87
CA THR A 131 3.19 -6.22 -8.16
C THR A 131 3.70 -7.19 -9.22
N THR A 132 3.16 -7.15 -10.43
CA THR A 132 3.62 -8.05 -11.53
C THR A 132 4.65 -7.41 -12.45
N GLY A 133 4.68 -6.09 -12.52
CA GLY A 133 5.64 -5.30 -13.27
C GLY A 133 6.77 -4.78 -12.37
N ASP A 134 7.00 -3.47 -12.42
CA ASP A 134 7.99 -2.82 -11.55
C ASP A 134 7.59 -2.97 -10.07
N PRO A 135 8.56 -3.20 -9.17
CA PRO A 135 8.28 -3.27 -7.74
C PRO A 135 7.80 -1.92 -7.21
N HIS A 136 7.01 -1.97 -6.14
CA HIS A 136 6.54 -0.75 -5.48
C HIS A 136 7.74 0.15 -5.04
N PRO A 137 7.67 1.48 -5.19
CA PRO A 137 8.79 2.38 -4.88
C PRO A 137 9.29 2.27 -3.44
N TRP A 138 8.37 2.07 -2.48
CA TRP A 138 8.73 1.83 -1.09
C TRP A 138 9.51 0.51 -0.91
N ALA A 139 9.06 -0.59 -1.53
CA ALA A 139 9.76 -1.87 -1.50
C ALA A 139 11.19 -1.74 -2.06
N THR A 140 11.33 -1.01 -3.18
CA THR A 140 12.63 -0.72 -3.79
C THR A 140 13.55 0.03 -2.84
N HIS A 141 13.02 1.02 -2.11
CA HIS A 141 13.79 1.78 -1.11
C HIS A 141 14.21 0.89 0.07
N GLU A 142 13.29 0.11 0.63
CA GLU A 142 13.59 -0.75 1.78
C GLU A 142 14.58 -1.87 1.45
N LEU A 143 14.41 -2.51 0.30
CA LEU A 143 15.33 -3.53 -0.21
C LEU A 143 16.75 -3.00 -0.40
N SER A 144 16.91 -1.69 -0.65
CA SER A 144 18.23 -1.06 -0.76
C SER A 144 19.03 -1.10 0.55
N PHE A 145 18.35 -1.26 1.70
CA PHE A 145 18.99 -1.46 3.00
C PHE A 145 19.29 -2.93 3.31
N GLY A 146 18.79 -3.87 2.49
CA GLY A 146 19.14 -5.29 2.54
C GLY A 146 17.94 -6.22 2.61
N ASP A 147 17.97 -7.26 1.76
CA ASP A 147 16.91 -8.27 1.63
C ASP A 147 16.56 -8.96 2.96
N THR A 148 17.57 -9.35 3.76
CA THR A 148 17.32 -10.02 5.04
C THR A 148 16.53 -9.16 6.02
N ALA A 149 16.83 -7.85 6.09
CA ALA A 149 16.10 -6.93 6.96
C ALA A 149 14.67 -6.71 6.44
N TYR A 150 14.51 -6.60 5.11
CA TYR A 150 13.22 -6.45 4.46
C TYR A 150 12.28 -7.64 4.73
N TRP A 151 12.77 -8.87 4.53
CA TRP A 151 11.95 -10.06 4.81
C TRP A 151 11.68 -10.28 6.30
N ALA A 152 12.53 -9.77 7.20
CA ALA A 152 12.21 -9.77 8.62
C ALA A 152 10.98 -8.89 8.95
N GLN A 153 10.72 -7.82 8.19
CA GLN A 153 9.50 -7.01 8.34
C GLN A 153 8.25 -7.81 7.94
N HIS A 154 8.35 -8.60 6.87
CA HIS A 154 7.29 -9.51 6.47
C HIS A 154 6.95 -10.52 7.57
N ASP A 155 7.98 -11.12 8.18
CA ASP A 155 7.83 -12.13 9.22
C ASP A 155 7.32 -11.53 10.54
N ALA A 156 7.65 -10.27 10.83
CA ALA A 156 7.10 -9.53 11.97
C ALA A 156 5.59 -9.28 11.80
N GLY A 157 5.13 -8.99 10.58
CA GLY A 157 3.71 -8.84 10.29
C GLY A 157 3.07 -7.60 10.92
N ASP A 158 3.86 -6.57 11.21
CA ASP A 158 3.36 -5.33 11.85
C ASP A 158 2.81 -4.30 10.84
N ASP A 159 3.26 -4.36 9.58
CA ASP A 159 2.94 -3.37 8.53
C ASP A 159 2.46 -4.04 7.23
N VAL A 160 1.92 -3.23 6.30
CA VAL A 160 1.64 -3.64 4.92
C VAL A 160 2.93 -4.11 4.28
N PHE A 161 2.91 -5.30 3.70
CA PHE A 161 4.08 -5.84 3.02
C PHE A 161 3.88 -5.80 1.51
N TYR A 162 4.94 -5.44 0.79
CA TYR A 162 4.95 -5.35 -0.66
C TYR A 162 5.88 -6.43 -1.22
N ALA A 163 5.46 -7.11 -2.27
CA ALA A 163 6.26 -8.12 -2.94
C ALA A 163 6.13 -7.96 -4.46
N ASP A 164 7.17 -8.34 -5.19
CA ASP A 164 7.06 -8.59 -6.61
C ASP A 164 6.52 -10.01 -6.88
N ALA A 165 6.04 -10.25 -8.09
CA ALA A 165 5.50 -11.53 -8.52
C ALA A 165 6.46 -12.71 -8.33
N GLY A 166 7.77 -12.51 -8.48
CA GLY A 166 8.78 -13.54 -8.26
C GLY A 166 8.90 -13.97 -6.80
N ALA A 167 8.49 -13.12 -5.86
CA ALA A 167 8.50 -13.39 -4.44
C ALA A 167 7.15 -13.88 -3.87
N ALA A 168 6.11 -14.00 -4.71
CA ALA A 168 4.76 -14.39 -4.29
C ALA A 168 4.69 -15.80 -3.64
N GLU A 169 5.58 -16.72 -4.03
CA GLU A 169 5.67 -18.04 -3.40
C GLU A 169 6.28 -18.00 -2.00
N ARG A 170 7.20 -17.05 -1.75
CA ARG A 170 7.85 -16.86 -0.45
C ARG A 170 6.93 -16.19 0.56
N ALA A 171 6.03 -15.32 0.11
CA ALA A 171 5.14 -14.56 0.97
C ALA A 171 4.24 -15.47 1.84
N SER A 172 4.04 -15.09 3.09
CA SER A 172 3.13 -15.74 4.03
C SER A 172 1.68 -15.38 3.69
N LYS A 173 0.75 -16.25 4.11
CA LYS A 173 -0.67 -15.97 3.94
C LYS A 173 -1.09 -14.75 4.75
N ARG A 174 -1.95 -13.91 4.18
CA ARG A 174 -2.55 -12.76 4.85
C ARG A 174 -4.06 -12.71 4.59
N PRO A 175 -4.88 -12.18 5.51
CA PRO A 175 -6.32 -12.06 5.29
C PRO A 175 -6.69 -11.35 3.98
N VAL A 176 -5.91 -10.34 3.59
CA VAL A 176 -6.12 -9.60 2.34
C VAL A 176 -4.87 -9.57 1.49
N VAL A 177 -5.02 -9.89 0.21
CA VAL A 177 -3.98 -9.72 -0.81
C VAL A 177 -4.50 -8.77 -1.88
N VAL A 178 -3.70 -7.78 -2.25
CA VAL A 178 -3.95 -6.85 -3.35
C VAL A 178 -2.92 -7.12 -4.44
N VAL A 179 -3.35 -7.35 -5.67
CA VAL A 179 -2.47 -7.60 -6.81
C VAL A 179 -2.58 -6.44 -7.79
N ALA A 180 -1.48 -5.76 -8.06
CA ALA A 180 -1.37 -4.78 -9.12
C ALA A 180 -0.79 -5.44 -10.38
N LEU A 181 -1.58 -5.53 -11.45
CA LEU A 181 -1.12 -5.99 -12.77
C LEU A 181 -0.44 -4.86 -13.55
N ASN A 182 0.57 -4.23 -12.91
CA ASN A 182 1.25 -3.02 -13.35
C ASN A 182 2.32 -3.24 -14.44
N GLY A 183 2.21 -4.34 -15.19
CA GLY A 183 3.14 -4.70 -16.26
C GLY A 183 3.62 -6.13 -16.11
N GLY A 184 4.86 -6.40 -16.54
CA GLY A 184 5.49 -7.72 -16.51
C GLY A 184 4.99 -8.66 -17.61
N ALA A 185 5.69 -9.78 -17.77
CA ALA A 185 5.33 -10.83 -18.72
C ALA A 185 4.02 -11.53 -18.29
N ASP A 186 3.18 -11.91 -19.24
CA ASP A 186 1.89 -12.55 -18.95
C ASP A 186 2.06 -13.90 -18.24
N GLU A 187 3.16 -14.62 -18.48
CA GLU A 187 3.50 -15.86 -17.78
C GLU A 187 3.78 -15.62 -16.29
N ALA A 188 4.43 -14.50 -15.96
CA ALA A 188 4.68 -14.13 -14.57
C ALA A 188 3.36 -13.78 -13.86
N ALA A 189 2.48 -13.02 -14.52
CA ALA A 189 1.15 -12.71 -13.99
C ALA A 189 0.26 -13.95 -13.84
N ALA A 190 0.30 -14.87 -14.82
CA ALA A 190 -0.41 -16.14 -14.78
C ALA A 190 0.07 -17.06 -13.65
N THR A 191 1.33 -16.95 -13.25
CA THR A 191 1.89 -17.67 -12.10
C THR A 191 1.56 -16.96 -10.79
N ALA A 192 1.65 -15.63 -10.76
CA ALA A 192 1.44 -14.82 -9.56
C ALA A 192 -0.01 -14.82 -9.08
N LEU A 193 -1.00 -14.77 -9.98
CA LEU A 193 -2.42 -14.71 -9.59
C LEU A 193 -2.88 -15.94 -8.79
N PRO A 194 -2.62 -17.19 -9.22
CA PRO A 194 -2.93 -18.37 -8.40
C PRO A 194 -2.17 -18.40 -7.07
N LEU A 195 -0.92 -17.96 -7.05
CA LEU A 195 -0.15 -17.85 -5.79
C LEU A 195 -0.80 -16.83 -4.86
N ALA A 196 -1.14 -15.64 -5.36
CA ALA A 196 -1.84 -14.59 -4.61
C ALA A 196 -3.17 -15.08 -4.04
N LEU A 197 -3.94 -15.84 -4.84
CA LEU A 197 -5.17 -16.49 -4.38
C LEU A 197 -4.89 -17.48 -3.23
N GLY A 198 -3.80 -18.25 -3.30
CA GLY A 198 -3.37 -19.15 -2.23
C GLY A 198 -2.84 -18.43 -0.98
N ARG A 199 -2.41 -17.17 -1.11
CA ARG A 199 -1.99 -16.30 0.02
C ARG A 199 -3.15 -15.54 0.65
N ALA A 200 -4.24 -15.29 -0.08
CA ALA A 200 -5.42 -14.60 0.43
C ALA A 200 -6.25 -15.51 1.35
N GLY A 201 -6.41 -15.09 2.60
CA GLY A 201 -7.23 -15.79 3.59
C GLY A 201 -8.72 -15.49 3.49
N ALA A 202 -9.09 -14.27 3.09
CA ALA A 202 -10.48 -13.83 3.01
C ALA A 202 -10.79 -13.01 1.75
N LEU A 203 -9.85 -12.16 1.29
CA LEU A 203 -10.08 -11.26 0.16
C LEU A 203 -8.84 -11.19 -0.74
N LEU A 204 -9.06 -11.35 -2.04
CA LEU A 204 -8.12 -11.02 -3.10
C LEU A 204 -8.69 -9.84 -3.90
N ILE A 205 -7.97 -8.73 -3.94
CA ILE A 205 -8.27 -7.58 -4.80
C ILE A 205 -7.30 -7.61 -5.97
N VAL A 206 -7.79 -7.53 -7.21
CA VAL A 206 -6.96 -7.48 -8.41
C VAL A 206 -7.19 -6.16 -9.13
N CYS A 207 -6.14 -5.34 -9.19
CA CYS A 207 -6.11 -4.05 -9.85
C CYS A 207 -5.44 -4.19 -11.22
N GLY A 208 -6.13 -3.86 -12.30
CA GLY A 208 -5.57 -3.92 -13.65
C GLY A 208 -6.59 -4.02 -14.76
N ASP A 209 -6.10 -4.26 -15.98
CA ASP A 209 -6.94 -4.29 -17.18
C ASP A 209 -7.91 -5.49 -17.12
N PRO A 210 -9.23 -5.27 -17.21
CA PRO A 210 -10.21 -6.35 -17.12
C PRO A 210 -10.06 -7.43 -18.21
N GLN A 211 -9.60 -7.09 -19.42
CA GLN A 211 -9.41 -8.08 -20.47
C GLN A 211 -8.21 -8.97 -20.15
N ARG A 212 -7.11 -8.38 -19.67
CA ARG A 212 -5.93 -9.10 -19.20
C ARG A 212 -6.27 -10.02 -18.02
N ILE A 213 -6.98 -9.51 -17.02
CA ILE A 213 -7.45 -10.28 -15.86
C ILE A 213 -8.28 -11.48 -16.31
N ASN A 214 -9.30 -11.27 -17.14
CA ASN A 214 -10.16 -12.36 -17.61
C ASN A 214 -9.40 -13.40 -18.44
N SER A 215 -8.41 -12.96 -19.22
CA SER A 215 -7.55 -13.88 -20.00
C SER A 215 -6.70 -14.75 -19.06
N LEU A 216 -6.13 -14.16 -18.00
CA LEU A 216 -5.31 -14.88 -17.03
C LEU A 216 -6.13 -15.84 -16.15
N LEU A 217 -7.32 -15.43 -15.71
CA LEU A 217 -8.22 -16.33 -14.95
C LEU A 217 -8.85 -17.41 -15.83
N GLY A 218 -9.11 -17.12 -17.11
CA GLY A 218 -9.70 -18.07 -18.06
C GLY A 218 -8.72 -19.06 -18.66
N ALA A 219 -7.41 -18.77 -18.67
CA ALA A 219 -6.37 -19.67 -19.16
C ALA A 219 -6.00 -20.81 -18.18
N GLY A 220 -6.50 -20.75 -16.95
CA GLY A 220 -6.25 -21.73 -15.89
C GLY A 220 -7.34 -22.80 -15.70
N VAL A 221 -8.35 -22.85 -16.58
CA VAL A 221 -9.45 -23.84 -16.61
C VAL A 221 -9.36 -24.67 -17.88
#